data_AF-A0AAU7CPK3-F1
#
_entry.id   AF-A0AAU7CPK3-F1
#
_cell.length_a   1.000
_cell.length_b   1.000
_cell.length_c   1.000
_cell.angle_alpha   90.00
_cell.angle_beta   90.00
_cell.angle_gamma   90.00
#
_symmetry.space_group_name_H-M   'P 1'
#
loop_
_entity.id
_entity.type
_entity.pdbx_description
1 polymer ?
#
loop_
_entity_poly.entity_id
_entity_poly.type
_entity_poly.pdbx_seq_one_letter_code
_entity_poly.pdbx_strand_id
1 'polypeptide(L)'
;MRFSSQKMPDIDNASDALIERAFDGKAMGNFAHLWKSDDVFIQASCRAPSNCVPPDDPLVKEIGEFIQRTGSEPWTLEHVDGVARKEYRVEDDLTLEQVKTAFLEYLRSDGEWRQDHAWVEMDTRNNPFPNPMPDTAFELIEAIPNDALRNDHLPSPDAAGTEVWRLANTFNGFKHWGSFEQCEEIANQIRDSTLTELRTCLFYECRRWHYYGELPDKHESPYIRGLVEKIREMVVAGRVE
;
A
#
# COMPACT_ATOMS: atom_id res chain seq x y z
N MET A 1 -8.27 8.70 20.01
CA MET A 1 -7.59 8.01 18.91
C MET A 1 -8.33 8.29 17.62
N ARG A 2 -7.62 8.40 16.50
CA ARG A 2 -8.16 8.55 15.14
C ARG A 2 -8.09 7.19 14.45
N PHE A 3 -9.10 6.80 13.68
CA PHE A 3 -9.11 5.59 12.87
C PHE A 3 -9.24 5.95 11.39
N SER A 4 -8.59 5.20 10.51
CA SER A 4 -8.74 5.32 9.05
C SER A 4 -8.51 3.97 8.40
N SER A 5 -9.10 3.76 7.23
CA SER A 5 -8.94 2.54 6.45
C SER A 5 -9.11 2.83 4.97
N GLN A 6 -8.88 1.84 4.11
CA GLN A 6 -8.99 2.04 2.66
C GLN A 6 -10.36 2.57 2.21
N LYS A 7 -11.45 2.11 2.84
CA LYS A 7 -12.82 2.46 2.42
C LYS A 7 -13.57 3.34 3.42
N MET A 8 -12.89 3.84 4.45
CA MET A 8 -13.49 4.71 5.45
C MET A 8 -12.67 6.00 5.55
N PRO A 9 -13.33 7.17 5.63
CA PRO A 9 -12.61 8.41 5.91
C PRO A 9 -12.00 8.36 7.31
N ASP A 10 -11.11 9.31 7.58
CA ASP A 10 -10.60 9.53 8.92
C ASP A 10 -11.74 9.81 9.91
N ILE A 11 -11.79 9.04 10.99
CA ILE A 11 -12.79 9.16 12.06
C ILE A 11 -12.07 9.41 13.38
N ASP A 12 -12.31 10.58 13.94
CA ASP A 12 -11.87 10.92 15.30
C ASP A 12 -12.71 10.19 16.35
N ASN A 13 -12.13 10.01 17.54
CA ASN A 13 -12.76 9.35 18.68
C ASN A 13 -13.19 7.91 18.37
N ALA A 14 -12.27 7.12 17.82
CA ALA A 14 -12.48 5.70 17.58
C ALA A 14 -12.99 4.98 18.84
N SER A 15 -13.93 4.05 18.65
CA SER A 15 -14.55 3.25 19.71
C SER A 15 -14.55 1.77 19.33
N ASP A 16 -14.73 0.89 20.30
CA ASP A 16 -14.81 -0.56 20.09
C ASP A 16 -15.83 -0.92 19.01
N ALA A 17 -17.03 -0.33 19.07
CA ALA A 17 -18.09 -0.55 18.09
C ALA A 17 -17.71 -0.08 16.67
N LEU A 18 -16.88 0.96 16.55
CA LEU A 18 -16.35 1.39 15.25
C LEU A 18 -15.39 0.35 14.69
N ILE A 19 -14.45 -0.13 15.51
CA ILE A 19 -13.46 -1.15 15.13
C ILE A 19 -14.17 -2.45 14.74
N GLU A 20 -15.07 -2.96 15.58
CA GLU A 20 -15.85 -4.17 15.28
C GLU A 20 -16.58 -4.04 13.94
N ARG A 21 -17.30 -2.93 13.73
CA ARG A 21 -18.01 -2.70 12.47
C ARG A 21 -17.07 -2.63 11.26
N ALA A 22 -15.90 -2.00 11.41
CA ALA A 22 -14.94 -1.87 10.32
C ALA A 22 -14.42 -3.24 9.85
N PHE A 23 -14.06 -4.10 10.80
CA PHE A 23 -13.50 -5.42 10.54
C PHE A 23 -14.56 -6.44 10.11
N ASP A 24 -15.71 -6.50 10.80
CA ASP A 24 -16.76 -7.50 10.51
C ASP A 24 -17.52 -7.16 9.20
N GLY A 25 -17.64 -5.88 8.87
CA GLY A 25 -18.40 -5.40 7.72
C GLY A 25 -17.65 -5.41 6.39
N LYS A 26 -16.38 -5.88 6.34
CA LYS A 26 -15.45 -5.68 5.21
C LYS A 26 -15.31 -4.21 4.77
N ALA A 27 -15.68 -3.28 5.66
CA ALA A 27 -15.62 -1.85 5.43
C ALA A 27 -14.18 -1.33 5.55
N MET A 28 -13.28 -2.12 6.13
CA MET A 28 -11.87 -1.76 6.25
C MET A 28 -11.15 -1.69 4.89
N GLY A 29 -11.45 -2.63 3.98
CA GLY A 29 -10.62 -2.86 2.79
C GLY A 29 -9.34 -3.60 3.15
N ASN A 30 -8.23 -3.27 2.49
CA ASN A 30 -6.94 -3.98 2.61
C ASN A 30 -5.98 -3.35 3.62
N PHE A 31 -6.32 -2.25 4.26
CA PHE A 31 -5.49 -1.66 5.31
C PHE A 31 -6.33 -0.90 6.34
N ALA A 32 -5.77 -0.75 7.54
CA ALA A 32 -6.28 0.14 8.57
C ALA A 32 -5.17 0.71 9.44
N HIS A 33 -5.45 1.89 10.00
CA HIS A 33 -4.60 2.58 10.95
C HIS A 33 -5.43 3.04 12.15
N LEU A 34 -4.83 2.99 13.33
CA LEU A 34 -5.40 3.55 14.56
C LEU A 34 -4.33 4.37 15.28
N TRP A 35 -4.49 5.70 15.23
CA TRP A 35 -3.55 6.66 15.79
C TRP A 35 -3.91 7.07 17.21
N LYS A 36 -2.92 6.97 18.11
CA LYS A 36 -2.94 7.67 19.40
C LYS A 36 -2.44 9.11 19.26
N SER A 37 -1.41 9.31 18.42
CA SER A 37 -0.88 10.61 17.98
C SER A 37 -0.35 10.48 16.55
N ASP A 38 0.14 11.57 15.96
CA ASP A 38 0.70 11.57 14.60
C ASP A 38 1.94 10.67 14.44
N ASP A 39 2.62 10.37 15.54
CA ASP A 39 3.84 9.56 15.60
C ASP A 39 3.67 8.26 16.41
N VAL A 40 2.47 7.95 16.90
CA VAL A 40 2.18 6.73 17.66
C VAL A 40 0.88 6.11 17.16
N PHE A 41 1.00 4.95 16.51
CA PHE A 41 -0.14 4.25 15.91
C PHE A 41 0.15 2.76 15.77
N ILE A 42 -0.93 1.99 15.60
CA ILE A 42 -0.92 0.61 15.11
C ILE A 42 -1.54 0.59 13.71
N GLN A 43 -1.02 -0.25 12.83
CA GLN A 43 -1.57 -0.46 11.50
C GLN A 43 -1.58 -1.93 11.11
N ALA A 44 -2.40 -2.25 10.13
CA ALA A 44 -2.42 -3.57 9.51
C ALA A 44 -2.69 -3.45 8.02
N SER A 45 -2.09 -4.34 7.25
CA SER A 45 -2.33 -4.48 5.81
C SER A 45 -2.53 -5.94 5.42
N CYS A 46 -3.47 -6.18 4.51
CA CYS A 46 -3.70 -7.49 3.94
C CYS A 46 -2.57 -7.80 2.96
N ARG A 47 -1.92 -8.95 3.13
CA ARG A 47 -0.87 -9.43 2.23
C ARG A 47 -1.45 -10.21 1.05
N ALA A 48 -2.68 -9.89 0.61
CA ALA A 48 -3.23 -10.47 -0.61
C ALA A 48 -2.25 -10.22 -1.78
N PRO A 49 -1.98 -11.23 -2.62
CA PRO A 49 -1.02 -11.07 -3.69
C PRO A 49 -1.54 -9.99 -4.63
N SER A 50 -0.69 -9.04 -4.97
CA SER A 50 -1.05 -8.05 -5.98
C SER A 50 -1.40 -8.77 -7.28
N ASN A 51 -2.32 -8.22 -8.06
CA ASN A 51 -2.69 -8.76 -9.38
C ASN A 51 -1.49 -8.85 -10.34
N CYS A 52 -0.37 -8.23 -9.98
CA CYS A 52 0.87 -8.35 -10.70
C CYS A 52 1.69 -9.60 -10.43
N VAL A 53 1.41 -10.32 -9.35
CA VAL A 53 2.13 -11.52 -8.98
C VAL A 53 1.63 -12.67 -9.87
N PRO A 54 2.53 -13.36 -10.60
CA PRO A 54 2.14 -14.50 -11.42
C PRO A 54 1.39 -15.57 -10.60
N PRO A 55 0.37 -16.24 -11.15
CA PRO A 55 -0.38 -17.26 -10.42
C PRO A 55 0.46 -18.44 -9.92
N ASP A 56 1.61 -18.68 -10.54
CA ASP A 56 2.58 -19.72 -10.18
C ASP A 56 3.71 -19.23 -9.24
N ASP A 57 3.67 -17.97 -8.81
CA ASP A 57 4.63 -17.44 -7.84
C ASP A 57 4.49 -18.18 -6.49
N PRO A 58 5.62 -18.56 -5.84
CA PRO A 58 5.59 -19.18 -4.50
C PRO A 58 4.76 -18.41 -3.46
N LEU A 59 4.72 -17.07 -3.54
CA LEU A 59 3.93 -16.23 -2.63
C LEU A 59 2.43 -16.51 -2.74
N VAL A 60 1.90 -16.70 -3.97
CA VAL A 60 0.48 -17.03 -4.19
C VAL A 60 0.15 -18.37 -3.55
N LYS A 61 1.05 -19.35 -3.65
CA LYS A 61 0.90 -20.65 -3.01
C LYS A 61 0.90 -20.54 -1.48
N GLU A 62 1.85 -19.80 -0.92
CA GLU A 62 1.97 -19.57 0.54
C GLU A 62 0.70 -18.92 1.10
N ILE A 63 0.20 -17.88 0.44
CA ILE A 63 -1.06 -17.21 0.82
C ILE A 63 -2.25 -18.19 0.73
N GLY A 64 -2.31 -18.98 -0.34
CA GLY A 64 -3.35 -20.01 -0.50
C GLY A 64 -3.34 -21.06 0.62
N GLU A 65 -2.16 -21.52 1.03
CA GLU A 65 -1.99 -22.46 2.15
C GLU A 65 -2.41 -21.81 3.49
N PHE A 66 -2.08 -20.54 3.71
CA PHE A 66 -2.52 -19.79 4.89
C PHE A 66 -4.04 -19.68 4.96
N ILE A 67 -4.69 -19.30 3.85
CA ILE A 67 -6.14 -19.20 3.74
C ILE A 67 -6.80 -20.56 3.98
N GLN A 68 -6.26 -21.62 3.38
CA GLN A 68 -6.79 -22.98 3.58
C GLN A 68 -6.72 -23.42 5.05
N ARG A 69 -5.64 -23.06 5.75
CA ARG A 69 -5.41 -23.42 7.15
C ARG A 69 -6.26 -22.61 8.13
N THR A 70 -6.47 -21.33 7.86
CA THR A 70 -7.04 -20.38 8.84
C THR A 70 -8.44 -19.87 8.49
N GLY A 71 -8.83 -19.96 7.22
CA GLY A 71 -10.05 -19.33 6.69
C GLY A 71 -9.96 -17.81 6.55
N SER A 72 -8.77 -17.21 6.76
CA SER A 72 -8.52 -15.78 6.65
C SER A 72 -7.42 -15.50 5.62
N GLU A 73 -7.49 -14.35 4.96
CA GLU A 73 -6.32 -13.78 4.28
C GLU A 73 -5.22 -13.48 5.32
N PRO A 74 -3.94 -13.56 4.95
CA PRO A 74 -2.83 -13.18 5.83
C PRO A 74 -2.75 -11.66 5.97
N TRP A 75 -2.54 -11.21 7.21
CA TRP A 75 -2.38 -9.80 7.54
C TRP A 75 -1.03 -9.55 8.21
N THR A 76 -0.40 -8.45 7.83
CA THR A 76 0.70 -7.87 8.59
C THR A 76 0.11 -6.99 9.69
N LEU A 77 0.81 -6.93 10.83
CA LEU A 77 0.49 -6.02 11.93
C LEU A 77 1.77 -5.28 12.32
N GLU A 78 1.65 -3.96 12.42
CA GLU A 78 2.78 -3.08 12.66
C GLU A 78 2.43 -2.00 13.66
N HIS A 79 3.45 -1.44 14.31
CA HIS A 79 3.27 -0.26 15.11
C HIS A 79 4.49 0.65 15.11
N VAL A 80 4.20 1.94 15.28
CA VAL A 80 5.22 2.97 15.44
C VAL A 80 5.22 3.48 16.87
N ASP A 81 6.42 3.47 17.46
CA ASP A 81 6.71 4.10 18.74
C ASP A 81 7.36 5.47 18.47
N GLY A 82 6.56 6.53 18.55
CA GLY A 82 7.01 7.91 18.33
C GLY A 82 8.06 8.41 19.32
N VAL A 83 8.11 7.83 20.53
CA VAL A 83 9.13 8.19 21.54
C VAL A 83 10.47 7.61 21.15
N ALA A 84 10.50 6.34 20.76
CA ALA A 84 11.71 5.66 20.29
C ALA A 84 12.07 6.02 18.84
N ARG A 85 11.11 6.55 18.07
CA ARG A 85 11.15 6.69 16.60
C ARG A 85 11.50 5.37 15.91
N LYS A 86 10.84 4.31 16.37
CA LYS A 86 11.03 2.95 15.87
C LYS A 86 9.73 2.39 15.36
N GLU A 87 9.87 1.54 14.36
CA GLU A 87 8.78 0.81 13.75
C GLU A 87 9.00 -0.69 13.97
N TYR A 88 7.92 -1.40 14.24
CA TYR A 88 7.93 -2.81 14.57
C TYR A 88 6.87 -3.54 13.76
N ARG A 89 7.18 -4.75 13.31
CA ARG A 89 6.25 -5.67 12.62
C ARG A 89 6.16 -6.99 13.37
N VAL A 90 4.98 -7.59 13.41
CA VAL A 90 4.82 -8.98 13.87
C VAL A 90 5.51 -9.94 12.90
N GLU A 91 6.32 -10.86 13.41
CA GLU A 91 7.13 -11.77 12.58
C GLU A 91 6.27 -12.66 11.67
N ASP A 92 5.15 -13.16 12.20
CA ASP A 92 4.23 -14.06 11.51
C ASP A 92 3.00 -13.33 10.93
N ASP A 93 2.40 -13.91 9.89
CA ASP A 93 1.11 -13.47 9.39
C ASP A 93 -0.02 -13.77 10.38
N LEU A 94 -0.90 -12.79 10.54
CA LEU A 94 -2.07 -12.85 11.41
C LEU A 94 -3.36 -13.10 10.60
N THR A 95 -4.36 -13.66 11.27
CA THR A 95 -5.74 -13.67 10.76
C THR A 95 -6.41 -12.32 11.00
N LEU A 96 -7.47 -12.01 10.24
CA LEU A 96 -8.25 -10.78 10.42
C LEU A 96 -8.80 -10.63 11.85
N GLU A 97 -9.18 -11.74 12.49
CA GLU A 97 -9.66 -11.75 13.89
C GLU A 97 -8.55 -11.41 14.90
N GLN A 98 -7.31 -11.88 14.67
CA GLN A 98 -6.16 -11.52 15.50
C GLN A 98 -5.82 -10.03 15.36
N VAL A 99 -5.84 -9.50 14.13
CA VAL A 99 -5.65 -8.07 13.89
C VAL A 99 -6.74 -7.25 14.58
N LYS A 100 -8.01 -7.64 14.45
CA LYS A 100 -9.13 -6.99 15.13
C LYS A 100 -8.93 -6.95 16.64
N THR A 101 -8.49 -8.07 17.23
CA THR A 101 -8.18 -8.18 18.66
C THR A 101 -7.09 -7.19 19.05
N ALA A 102 -5.98 -7.17 18.32
CA ALA A 102 -4.88 -6.23 18.57
C ALA A 102 -5.32 -4.76 18.48
N PHE A 103 -6.17 -4.40 17.51
CA PHE A 103 -6.72 -3.04 17.39
C PHE A 103 -7.61 -2.67 18.57
N LEU A 104 -8.48 -3.58 19.04
CA LEU A 104 -9.32 -3.36 20.21
C LEU A 104 -8.48 -3.20 21.49
N GLU A 105 -7.42 -3.99 21.65
CA GLU A 105 -6.54 -3.89 22.81
C GLU A 105 -5.65 -2.65 22.77
N TYR A 106 -5.18 -2.24 21.58
CA TYR A 106 -4.51 -0.96 21.38
C TYR A 106 -5.41 0.20 21.79
N LEU A 107 -6.69 0.15 21.42
CA LEU A 107 -7.67 1.18 21.77
C LEU A 107 -7.91 1.28 23.29
N ARG A 108 -7.89 0.14 23.99
CA ARG A 108 -8.23 0.02 25.42
C ARG A 108 -7.04 0.18 26.36
N SER A 109 -5.81 -0.09 25.91
CA SER A 109 -4.63 -0.21 26.77
C SER A 109 -3.45 0.63 26.31
N ASP A 110 -2.55 0.96 27.24
CA ASP A 110 -1.33 1.73 26.98
C ASP A 110 -0.10 0.84 26.67
N GLY A 111 -0.29 -0.39 26.18
CA GLY A 111 0.81 -1.22 25.66
C GLY A 111 0.78 -2.72 25.96
N GLU A 112 -0.21 -3.23 26.71
CA GLU A 112 -0.30 -4.66 27.05
C GLU A 112 -0.50 -5.55 25.81
N TRP A 113 -1.21 -5.01 24.81
CA TRP A 113 -1.48 -5.62 23.50
C TRP A 113 -0.22 -6.09 22.73
N ARG A 114 0.97 -5.61 23.10
CA ARG A 114 2.24 -6.03 22.45
C ARG A 114 2.71 -7.41 22.90
N GLN A 115 2.23 -7.92 24.03
CA GLN A 115 2.79 -9.13 24.66
C GLN A 115 2.42 -10.42 23.92
N ASP A 116 1.36 -10.39 23.12
CA ASP A 116 0.83 -11.58 22.45
C ASP A 116 1.51 -11.88 21.10
N HIS A 117 2.47 -11.06 20.70
CA HIS A 117 3.14 -11.17 19.41
C HIS A 117 4.66 -11.04 19.52
N ALA A 118 5.37 -11.77 18.65
CA ALA A 118 6.79 -11.58 18.43
C ALA A 118 7.00 -10.40 17.47
N TRP A 119 7.63 -9.33 17.95
CA TRP A 119 7.87 -8.11 17.19
C TRP A 119 9.32 -8.02 16.71
N VAL A 120 9.49 -7.62 15.46
CA VAL A 120 10.78 -7.34 14.83
C VAL A 120 10.87 -5.86 14.51
N GLU A 121 11.97 -5.22 14.91
CA GLU A 121 12.25 -3.82 14.56
C GLU A 121 12.58 -3.70 13.07
N MET A 122 11.91 -2.78 12.39
CA MET A 122 12.09 -2.53 10.95
C MET A 122 13.23 -1.53 10.70
N ASP A 123 14.05 -1.79 9.67
CA ASP A 123 15.07 -0.85 9.23
C ASP A 123 14.47 0.22 8.31
N THR A 124 13.97 1.29 8.92
CA THR A 124 13.36 2.41 8.21
C THR A 124 14.36 3.40 7.64
N ARG A 125 15.68 3.24 7.89
CA ARG A 125 16.71 4.22 7.48
C ARG A 125 16.83 4.37 5.96
N ASN A 126 16.47 3.31 5.23
CA ASN A 126 16.46 3.29 3.76
C ASN A 126 15.06 3.32 3.18
N ASN A 127 14.01 3.38 4.03
CA ASN A 127 12.66 3.52 3.56
C ASN A 127 12.43 5.00 3.20
N PRO A 128 12.28 5.35 1.92
CA PRO A 128 12.02 6.73 1.52
C PRO A 128 10.64 7.21 1.98
N PHE A 129 9.79 6.32 2.50
CA PHE A 129 8.44 6.60 2.94
C PHE A 129 8.40 6.63 4.48
N PRO A 130 8.33 7.81 5.12
CA PRO A 130 8.01 7.86 6.54
C PRO A 130 6.61 7.31 6.77
N ASN A 131 6.42 6.45 7.76
CA ASN A 131 5.11 5.88 8.10
C ASN A 131 4.45 6.62 9.29
N PRO A 132 3.21 7.15 9.17
CA PRO A 132 2.45 7.34 7.95
C PRO A 132 2.98 8.57 7.21
N MET A 133 2.94 8.54 5.88
CA MET A 133 3.35 9.71 5.12
C MET A 133 2.09 10.55 4.84
N PRO A 134 2.11 11.87 5.07
CA PRO A 134 0.95 12.71 4.83
C PRO A 134 0.65 12.79 3.32
N ASP A 135 -0.64 12.73 2.96
CA ASP A 135 -1.11 12.87 1.56
C ASP A 135 -0.62 14.17 0.89
N THR A 136 -0.29 15.20 1.67
CA THR A 136 0.26 16.47 1.18
C THR A 136 1.67 16.36 0.60
N ALA A 137 2.42 15.28 0.91
CA ALA A 137 3.73 15.03 0.30
C ALA A 137 3.64 14.82 -1.22
N PHE A 138 2.45 14.49 -1.73
CA PHE A 138 2.19 14.14 -3.12
C PHE A 138 1.81 15.33 -4.00
N GLU A 139 1.21 16.36 -3.41
CA GLU A 139 0.72 17.53 -4.16
C GLU A 139 1.86 18.44 -4.68
N LEU A 140 3.11 18.14 -4.30
CA LEU A 140 4.28 18.95 -4.64
C LEU A 140 5.00 18.50 -5.93
N ILE A 141 4.60 17.38 -6.54
CA ILE A 141 5.21 16.89 -7.78
C ILE A 141 4.49 17.49 -9.00
N GLU A 142 5.26 18.08 -9.91
CA GLU A 142 4.73 18.63 -11.16
C GLU A 142 4.16 17.52 -12.05
N ALA A 143 2.90 17.66 -12.44
CA ALA A 143 2.24 16.71 -13.32
C ALA A 143 2.77 16.83 -14.75
N ILE A 144 3.07 15.70 -15.37
CA ILE A 144 3.49 15.61 -16.77
C ILE A 144 2.32 15.00 -17.56
N PRO A 145 1.66 15.77 -18.46
CA PRO A 145 0.64 15.20 -19.32
C PRO A 145 1.27 14.21 -20.31
N ASN A 146 0.47 13.27 -20.83
CA ASN A 146 0.97 12.18 -21.65
C ASN A 146 1.67 12.68 -22.92
N ASP A 147 1.12 13.70 -23.58
CA ASP A 147 1.67 14.34 -24.77
C ASP A 147 3.01 15.07 -24.54
N ALA A 148 3.33 15.40 -23.28
CA ALA A 148 4.59 15.99 -22.86
C ALA A 148 5.56 14.97 -22.23
N LEU A 149 5.14 13.71 -22.07
CA LEU A 149 6.01 12.65 -21.54
C LEU A 149 7.05 12.26 -22.59
N ARG A 150 8.32 12.33 -22.20
CA ARG A 150 9.47 12.08 -23.07
C ARG A 150 10.37 11.04 -22.44
N ASN A 151 11.24 10.43 -23.25
CA ASN A 151 12.13 9.37 -22.78
C ASN A 151 13.11 9.84 -21.69
N ASP A 152 13.49 11.13 -21.67
CA ASP A 152 14.33 11.73 -20.62
C ASP A 152 13.60 11.94 -19.27
N HIS A 153 12.27 11.78 -19.23
CA HIS A 153 11.50 11.76 -17.99
C HIS A 153 11.41 10.36 -17.35
N LEU A 154 11.75 9.31 -18.11
CA LEU A 154 11.61 7.93 -17.65
C LEU A 154 12.86 7.48 -16.90
N PRO A 155 12.72 6.80 -15.75
CA PRO A 155 13.86 6.33 -14.99
C PRO A 155 14.64 5.27 -15.79
N SER A 156 15.91 5.04 -15.46
CA SER A 156 16.69 3.94 -16.03
C SER A 156 16.06 2.56 -15.70
N PRO A 157 16.25 1.51 -16.52
CA PRO A 157 15.79 0.15 -16.17
C PRO A 157 16.28 -0.34 -14.79
N ASP A 158 17.47 0.09 -14.39
CA ASP A 158 18.11 -0.24 -13.10
C ASP A 158 17.88 0.81 -12.00
N ALA A 159 17.01 1.79 -12.25
CA ALA A 159 16.76 2.89 -11.32
C ALA A 159 16.29 2.42 -9.95
N ALA A 160 16.54 3.24 -8.93
CA ALA A 160 16.03 3.00 -7.59
C ALA A 160 14.50 3.14 -7.55
N GLY A 161 13.84 2.46 -6.61
CA GLY A 161 12.38 2.53 -6.46
C GLY A 161 11.85 3.95 -6.27
N THR A 162 12.65 4.85 -5.67
CA THR A 162 12.32 6.27 -5.51
C THR A 162 12.16 7.01 -6.84
N GLU A 163 12.91 6.66 -7.87
CA GLU A 163 12.79 7.28 -9.19
C GLU A 163 11.53 6.80 -9.93
N VAL A 164 11.22 5.50 -9.81
CA VAL A 164 9.96 4.95 -10.32
C VAL A 164 8.77 5.62 -9.65
N TRP A 165 8.84 5.80 -8.33
CA TRP A 165 7.81 6.50 -7.57
C TRP A 165 7.66 7.96 -7.99
N ARG A 166 8.76 8.67 -8.27
CA ARG A 166 8.70 10.04 -8.83
C ARG A 166 7.96 10.06 -10.16
N LEU A 167 8.27 9.14 -11.07
CA LEU A 167 7.56 9.02 -12.35
C LEU A 167 6.06 8.78 -12.13
N ALA A 168 5.71 7.82 -11.25
CA ALA A 168 4.32 7.48 -10.95
C ALA A 168 3.50 8.70 -10.51
N ASN A 169 4.10 9.57 -9.68
CA ASN A 169 3.43 10.76 -9.17
C ASN A 169 3.31 11.92 -10.16
N THR A 170 3.88 11.82 -11.36
CA THR A 170 3.62 12.78 -12.43
C THR A 170 2.22 12.61 -13.06
N PHE A 171 1.49 11.55 -12.69
CA PHE A 171 0.13 11.26 -13.16
C PHE A 171 -0.76 10.87 -11.98
N ASN A 172 -1.76 11.69 -11.65
CA ASN A 172 -2.71 11.39 -10.59
C ASN A 172 -3.93 10.64 -11.17
N GLY A 173 -3.93 9.31 -11.02
CA GLY A 173 -5.01 8.44 -11.49
C GLY A 173 -6.37 8.74 -10.85
N PHE A 174 -6.41 9.07 -9.56
CA PHE A 174 -7.66 9.44 -8.89
C PHE A 174 -8.29 10.68 -9.50
N LYS A 175 -7.48 11.70 -9.81
CA LYS A 175 -7.94 12.93 -10.45
C LYS A 175 -8.35 12.69 -11.90
N HIS A 176 -7.61 11.86 -12.63
CA HIS A 176 -7.92 11.55 -14.03
C HIS A 176 -9.26 10.81 -14.17
N TRP A 177 -9.48 9.79 -13.34
CA TRP A 177 -10.70 8.97 -13.39
C TRP A 177 -11.86 9.53 -12.55
N GLY A 178 -11.59 10.50 -11.67
CA GLY A 178 -12.61 11.14 -10.83
C GLY A 178 -13.03 10.34 -9.60
N SER A 179 -12.51 9.13 -9.40
CA SER A 179 -12.72 8.33 -8.19
C SER A 179 -11.58 7.35 -7.92
N PHE A 180 -11.50 6.90 -6.66
CA PHE A 180 -10.61 5.82 -6.25
C PHE A 180 -11.00 4.50 -6.92
N GLU A 181 -12.29 4.17 -6.90
CA GLU A 181 -12.84 2.91 -7.37
C GLU A 181 -12.60 2.70 -8.86
N GLN A 182 -12.75 3.76 -9.67
CA GLN A 182 -12.49 3.68 -11.11
C GLN A 182 -10.99 3.55 -11.40
N CYS A 183 -10.14 4.26 -10.65
CA CYS A 183 -8.68 4.10 -10.75
C CYS A 183 -8.25 2.68 -10.39
N GLU A 184 -8.80 2.12 -9.31
CA GLU A 184 -8.58 0.73 -8.89
C GLU A 184 -9.04 -0.27 -9.95
N GLU A 185 -10.25 -0.07 -10.49
CA GLU A 185 -10.81 -0.94 -11.52
C GLU A 185 -9.90 -0.98 -12.76
N ILE A 186 -9.43 0.18 -13.23
CA ILE A 186 -8.52 0.27 -14.37
C ILE A 186 -7.17 -0.37 -14.04
N ALA A 187 -6.60 -0.09 -12.87
CA ALA A 187 -5.30 -0.62 -12.47
C ALA A 187 -5.29 -2.15 -12.35
N ASN A 188 -6.41 -2.73 -11.93
CA ASN A 188 -6.56 -4.18 -11.75
C ASN A 188 -6.90 -4.95 -13.03
N GLN A 189 -7.12 -4.28 -14.17
CA GLN A 189 -7.43 -4.94 -15.44
C GLN A 189 -6.16 -5.37 -16.20
N ILE A 190 -6.06 -6.66 -16.53
CA ILE A 190 -4.99 -7.20 -17.40
C ILE A 190 -5.43 -7.09 -18.87
N ARG A 191 -4.87 -6.13 -19.63
CA ARG A 191 -5.11 -5.97 -21.08
C ARG A 191 -3.92 -5.35 -21.83
N ASP A 192 -4.01 -5.32 -23.16
CA ASP A 192 -3.20 -4.42 -23.99
C ASP A 192 -3.56 -2.98 -23.64
N SER A 193 -2.71 -2.32 -22.85
CA SER A 193 -3.03 -1.05 -22.20
C SER A 193 -2.53 0.17 -22.98
N THR A 194 -3.34 1.23 -22.99
CA THR A 194 -2.94 2.58 -23.46
C THR A 194 -1.90 3.20 -22.52
N LEU A 195 -1.24 4.29 -22.95
CA LEU A 195 -0.29 4.99 -22.07
C LEU A 195 -0.98 5.50 -20.79
N THR A 196 -2.21 6.02 -20.92
CA THR A 196 -3.04 6.45 -19.79
C THR A 196 -3.28 5.32 -18.80
N GLU A 197 -3.63 4.13 -19.28
CA GLU A 197 -3.86 2.97 -18.43
C GLU A 197 -2.58 2.50 -17.74
N LEU A 198 -1.46 2.42 -18.47
CA LEU A 198 -0.17 2.04 -17.87
C LEU A 198 0.27 3.02 -16.78
N ARG A 199 0.11 4.33 -17.00
CA ARG A 199 0.39 5.36 -15.98
C ARG A 199 -0.58 5.27 -14.81
N THR A 200 -1.84 4.90 -15.04
CA THR A 200 -2.81 4.61 -13.99
C THR A 200 -2.37 3.41 -13.15
N CYS A 201 -1.98 2.30 -13.76
CA CYS A 201 -1.48 1.11 -13.05
C CYS A 201 -0.25 1.46 -12.21
N LEU A 202 0.73 2.15 -12.80
CA LEU A 202 1.95 2.53 -12.09
C LEU A 202 1.65 3.45 -10.90
N PHE A 203 0.80 4.47 -11.09
CA PHE A 203 0.33 5.34 -10.01
C PHE A 203 -0.35 4.53 -8.90
N TYR A 204 -1.30 3.66 -9.25
CA TYR A 204 -2.08 2.90 -8.29
C TYR A 204 -1.23 1.94 -7.48
N GLU A 205 -0.31 1.21 -8.10
CA GLU A 205 0.62 0.34 -7.38
C GLU A 205 1.55 1.15 -6.46
N CYS A 206 2.12 2.26 -6.94
CA CYS A 206 2.93 3.11 -6.08
C CYS A 206 2.13 3.65 -4.88
N ARG A 207 0.84 3.93 -5.05
CA ARG A 207 -0.06 4.28 -3.94
C ARG A 207 -0.35 3.10 -3.02
N ARG A 208 -0.54 1.89 -3.54
CA ARG A 208 -0.73 0.68 -2.73
C ARG A 208 0.47 0.43 -1.81
N TRP A 209 1.67 0.40 -2.38
CA TRP A 209 2.92 0.21 -1.63
C TRP A 209 3.18 1.33 -0.63
N HIS A 210 2.83 2.56 -1.03
CA HIS A 210 2.85 3.69 -0.12
C HIS A 210 1.97 3.49 1.12
N TYR A 211 0.73 3.05 0.93
CA TYR A 211 -0.19 2.77 2.05
C TYR A 211 0.26 1.58 2.89
N TYR A 212 1.03 0.65 2.33
CA TYR A 212 1.68 -0.42 3.09
C TYR A 212 2.90 0.07 3.87
N GLY A 213 3.39 1.29 3.61
CA GLY A 213 4.62 1.80 4.22
C GLY A 213 5.88 1.12 3.68
N GLU A 214 5.82 0.43 2.54
CA GLU A 214 6.91 -0.40 2.03
C GLU A 214 7.29 -0.05 0.58
N LEU A 215 8.49 -0.47 0.17
CA LEU A 215 8.83 -0.58 -1.25
C LEU A 215 8.36 -1.93 -1.79
N PRO A 216 8.01 -2.04 -3.09
CA PRO A 216 7.73 -3.33 -3.71
C PRO A 216 8.88 -4.31 -3.45
N ASP A 217 8.55 -5.53 -3.02
CA ASP A 217 9.57 -6.52 -2.71
C ASP A 217 10.08 -7.22 -4.00
N LYS A 218 10.84 -8.30 -3.86
CA LYS A 218 11.39 -9.06 -4.98
C LYS A 218 10.32 -9.69 -5.90
N HIS A 219 9.11 -9.92 -5.41
CA HIS A 219 7.99 -10.52 -6.13
C HIS A 219 7.27 -9.48 -6.99
N GLU A 220 7.08 -8.25 -6.50
CA GLU A 220 6.34 -7.21 -7.23
C GLU A 220 7.23 -6.22 -7.96
N SER A 221 8.49 -6.04 -7.53
CA SER A 221 9.48 -5.21 -8.23
C SER A 221 9.57 -5.52 -9.74
N PRO A 222 9.60 -6.79 -10.20
CA PRO A 222 9.64 -7.12 -11.62
C PRO A 222 8.44 -6.56 -12.40
N TYR A 223 7.24 -6.61 -11.83
CA TYR A 223 6.05 -6.07 -12.50
C TYR A 223 6.09 -4.55 -12.60
N ILE A 224 6.43 -3.87 -11.50
CA ILE A 224 6.53 -2.41 -11.48
C ILE A 224 7.55 -1.93 -12.51
N ARG A 225 8.68 -2.62 -12.63
CA ARG A 225 9.67 -2.35 -13.70
C ARG A 225 9.11 -2.66 -15.08
N GLY A 226 8.35 -3.75 -15.23
CA GLY A 226 7.66 -4.08 -16.47
C GLY A 226 6.67 -3.00 -16.92
N LEU A 227 5.95 -2.36 -16.00
CA LEU A 227 5.09 -1.20 -16.30
C LEU A 227 5.90 -0.03 -16.85
N VAL A 228 7.02 0.30 -16.22
CA VAL A 228 7.91 1.38 -16.67
C VAL A 228 8.44 1.10 -18.08
N GLU A 229 8.85 -0.13 -18.37
CA GLU A 229 9.34 -0.48 -19.70
C GLU A 229 8.24 -0.45 -20.76
N LYS A 230 7.01 -0.89 -20.46
CA LYS A 230 5.87 -0.71 -21.38
C LYS A 230 5.56 0.77 -21.63
N ILE A 231 5.62 1.61 -20.59
CA ILE A 231 5.48 3.07 -20.73
C ILE A 231 6.57 3.61 -21.66
N ARG A 232 7.82 3.15 -21.51
CA ARG A 232 8.93 3.53 -22.38
C ARG A 232 8.67 3.16 -23.84
N GLU A 233 8.21 1.95 -24.11
CA GLU A 233 7.87 1.49 -25.46
C GLU A 233 6.80 2.38 -26.10
N MET A 234 5.75 2.75 -25.35
CA MET A 234 4.69 3.63 -25.82
C MET A 234 5.21 5.03 -26.17
N VAL A 235 6.04 5.62 -25.29
CA VAL A 235 6.66 6.95 -25.51
C VAL A 235 7.59 6.93 -26.73
N VAL A 236 8.45 5.92 -26.86
CA VAL A 236 9.38 5.80 -28.01
C VAL A 236 8.62 5.58 -29.32
N ALA A 237 7.49 4.86 -29.28
CA ALA A 237 6.64 4.66 -30.45
C ALA A 237 5.73 5.87 -30.78
N GLY A 238 5.75 6.93 -29.96
CA GLY A 238 4.90 8.11 -30.14
C GLY A 238 3.41 7.87 -29.84
N ARG A 239 3.09 6.82 -29.08
CA ARG A 239 1.72 6.49 -28.63
C ARG A 239 1.46 7.15 -27.29
N VAL A 240 1.20 8.45 -27.33
CA VAL A 240 1.16 9.33 -26.15
C VAL A 240 -0.23 9.90 -25.86
N GLU A 241 -1.28 9.15 -26.18
CA GLU A 241 -2.69 9.53 -25.97
C GLU A 241 -3.05 9.85 -24.51
#